data_AF-A0A9W5XZQ7-F1
#
_entry.id   AF-A0A9W5XZQ7-F1
#
_cell.length_a   1.000
_cell.length_b   1.000
_cell.length_c   1.000
_cell.angle_alpha   90.00
_cell.angle_beta   90.00
_cell.angle_gamma   90.00
#
_symmetry.space_group_name_H-M   'P 1'
#
loop_
_entity.id
_entity.type
_entity.pdbx_description
1 polymer ?
#
loop_
_entity_poly.entity_id
_entity_poly.type
_entity_poly.pdbx_seq_one_letter_code
_entity_poly.pdbx_strand_id
1 'polypeptide(L)'
;MKEFIYDGTFEGLLTAIFYAFSCKQECTIKKNINYTPSLLAENVDVITEEDKYDRVYTSIERKLNSDTLENIYTLYLSEYKDSEDLIVEYLKLCFTYGIKVNLAKNNDIIMKVDKYNQRVSYEAHRFKGFVRFKEIGALTYYASIDPDHNILPLLINHFSARFSDQNFIIHDIKREIAIFYDKKEATIIDFSKEDGLKLENLKVDSDFEKLWKTFYNSVNIEERKNEKLRRQHMPKRYWSHLTEVK
;
A
#
# COMPACT_ATOMS: atom_id res chain seq x y z
N MET A 1 22.26 -15.10 -15.48
CA MET A 1 21.12 -14.63 -14.68
C MET A 1 20.41 -13.59 -15.52
N LYS A 2 19.08 -13.67 -15.64
CA LYS A 2 18.28 -12.67 -16.36
C LYS A 2 17.56 -11.76 -15.37
N GLU A 3 17.51 -10.47 -15.64
CA GLU A 3 16.73 -9.52 -14.82
C GLU A 3 15.59 -8.99 -15.67
N PHE A 4 14.35 -9.29 -15.25
CA PHE A 4 13.16 -8.76 -15.89
C PHE A 4 12.80 -7.43 -15.25
N ILE A 5 12.79 -6.37 -16.06
CA ILE A 5 12.56 -5.01 -15.61
C ILE A 5 11.17 -4.58 -16.09
N TYR A 6 10.27 -4.24 -15.17
CA TYR A 6 8.89 -3.84 -15.51
C TYR A 6 8.60 -2.39 -15.11
N ASP A 7 7.51 -1.85 -15.63
CA ASP A 7 7.06 -0.45 -15.49
C ASP A 7 6.67 -0.02 -14.06
N GLY A 8 6.59 -0.97 -13.11
CA GLY A 8 6.21 -0.71 -11.72
C GLY A 8 4.72 -0.95 -11.43
N THR A 9 3.89 -1.23 -12.45
CA THR A 9 2.46 -1.56 -12.28
C THR A 9 2.26 -3.01 -11.82
N PHE A 10 1.10 -3.32 -11.25
CA PHE A 10 0.83 -4.69 -10.82
C PHE A 10 0.68 -5.64 -12.01
N GLU A 11 0.07 -5.18 -13.08
CA GLU A 11 -0.09 -5.87 -14.36
C GLU A 11 1.28 -6.16 -15.02
N GLY A 12 2.19 -5.19 -14.98
CA GLY A 12 3.57 -5.36 -15.42
C GLY A 12 4.33 -6.40 -14.58
N LEU A 13 4.12 -6.42 -13.25
CA LEU A 13 4.68 -7.45 -12.37
C LEU A 13 4.18 -8.84 -12.75
N LEU A 14 2.87 -9.01 -12.96
CA LEU A 14 2.29 -10.29 -13.38
C LEU A 14 2.82 -10.75 -14.74
N THR A 15 3.03 -9.83 -15.68
CA THR A 15 3.67 -10.12 -16.96
C THR A 15 5.13 -10.58 -16.78
N ALA A 16 5.89 -9.91 -15.91
CA ALA A 16 7.26 -10.33 -15.58
C ALA A 16 7.30 -11.72 -14.92
N ILE A 17 6.33 -12.03 -14.05
CA ILE A 17 6.16 -13.35 -13.43
C ILE A 17 5.91 -14.42 -14.52
N PHE A 18 5.08 -14.14 -15.52
CA PHE A 18 4.85 -15.07 -16.64
C PHE A 18 6.17 -15.48 -17.32
N TYR A 19 7.01 -14.49 -17.63
CA TYR A 19 8.32 -14.73 -18.25
C TYR A 19 9.28 -15.43 -17.29
N ALA A 20 9.30 -15.03 -16.01
CA ALA A 20 10.14 -15.66 -14.98
C ALA A 20 9.81 -17.15 -14.78
N PHE A 21 8.53 -17.54 -14.86
CA PHE A 21 8.11 -18.95 -14.79
C PHE A 21 8.49 -19.77 -16.03
N SER A 22 8.59 -19.11 -17.19
CA SER A 22 9.01 -19.72 -18.45
C SER A 22 10.54 -19.78 -18.60
N CYS A 23 11.25 -19.01 -17.78
CA CYS A 23 12.71 -18.90 -17.74
C CYS A 23 13.32 -20.20 -17.20
N LYS A 24 14.22 -20.83 -17.98
CA LYS A 24 14.97 -22.02 -17.52
C LYS A 24 16.21 -21.71 -16.69
N GLN A 25 16.59 -20.43 -16.63
CA GLN A 25 17.77 -19.94 -15.90
C GLN A 25 17.32 -19.29 -14.58
N GLU A 26 18.28 -18.92 -13.73
CA GLU A 26 18.00 -18.04 -12.60
C GLU A 26 17.63 -16.65 -13.11
N CYS A 27 16.45 -16.18 -12.71
CA CYS A 27 15.88 -14.93 -13.17
C CYS A 27 15.33 -14.14 -11.97
N THR A 28 15.58 -12.84 -11.94
CA THR A 28 15.10 -11.90 -10.91
C THR A 28 14.17 -10.88 -11.55
N ILE A 29 13.29 -10.28 -10.74
CA ILE A 29 12.37 -9.25 -11.20
C ILE A 29 12.69 -7.95 -10.46
N LYS A 30 12.80 -6.84 -11.21
CA LYS A 30 13.08 -5.51 -10.67
C LYS A 30 12.14 -4.48 -11.26
N LYS A 31 11.70 -3.51 -10.44
CA LYS A 31 11.01 -2.31 -10.92
C LYS A 31 12.01 -1.44 -11.68
N ASN A 32 11.58 -0.83 -12.79
CA ASN A 32 12.39 0.14 -13.54
C ASN A 32 12.78 1.34 -12.67
N ILE A 33 11.88 1.75 -11.77
CA ILE A 33 12.09 2.86 -10.83
C ILE A 33 13.22 2.49 -9.85
N ASN A 34 14.32 3.24 -9.92
CA ASN A 34 15.56 3.05 -9.13
C ASN A 34 16.38 1.79 -9.47
N TYR A 35 16.21 1.24 -10.67
CA TYR A 35 17.01 0.11 -11.12
C TYR A 35 18.48 0.51 -11.36
N THR A 36 19.41 -0.19 -10.73
CA THR A 36 20.85 -0.09 -11.02
C THR A 36 21.28 -1.35 -11.77
N PRO A 37 21.69 -1.24 -13.05
CA PRO A 37 22.08 -2.40 -13.83
C PRO A 37 23.20 -3.22 -13.19
N SER A 38 23.00 -4.52 -13.12
CA SER A 38 24.07 -5.45 -12.79
C SER A 38 24.96 -5.66 -14.02
N LEU A 39 26.29 -5.61 -13.84
CA LEU A 39 27.25 -5.80 -14.94
C LEU A 39 27.20 -7.24 -15.52
N LEU A 40 26.76 -8.20 -14.71
CA LEU A 40 26.82 -9.64 -15.02
C LEU A 40 25.47 -10.22 -15.45
N ALA A 41 24.41 -9.41 -15.43
CA ALA A 41 23.06 -9.88 -15.71
C ALA A 41 22.56 -9.39 -17.07
N GLU A 42 21.78 -10.24 -17.73
CA GLU A 42 21.11 -9.88 -18.99
C GLU A 42 19.79 -9.20 -18.65
N ASN A 43 19.68 -7.92 -18.99
CA ASN A 43 18.51 -7.11 -18.68
C ASN A 43 17.47 -7.25 -19.79
N VAL A 44 16.25 -7.58 -19.41
CA VAL A 44 15.12 -7.75 -20.32
C VAL A 44 14.01 -6.81 -19.86
N ASP A 45 13.75 -5.79 -20.65
CA ASP A 45 12.61 -4.90 -20.43
C ASP A 45 11.31 -5.65 -20.75
N VAL A 46 10.42 -5.71 -19.76
CA VAL A 46 9.11 -6.33 -19.86
C VAL A 46 8.08 -5.24 -20.12
N ILE A 47 7.44 -5.35 -21.29
CA ILE A 47 6.27 -4.56 -21.64
C ILE A 47 5.05 -5.25 -21.04
N THR A 48 4.13 -4.48 -20.44
CA THR A 48 2.89 -5.01 -19.89
C THR A 48 2.01 -5.55 -21.03
N GLU A 49 1.69 -6.84 -20.96
CA GLU A 49 0.93 -7.57 -21.98
C GLU A 49 -0.33 -8.19 -21.36
N GLU A 50 -1.51 -7.76 -21.84
CA GLU A 50 -2.82 -8.19 -21.32
C GLU A 50 -3.01 -9.70 -21.34
N ASP A 51 -2.66 -10.35 -22.46
CA ASP A 51 -2.79 -11.79 -22.58
C ASP A 51 -1.89 -12.57 -21.59
N LYS A 52 -0.77 -11.99 -21.16
CA LYS A 52 0.17 -12.61 -20.23
C LYS A 52 -0.25 -12.42 -18.79
N TYR A 53 -0.54 -11.18 -18.36
CA TYR A 53 -0.94 -10.95 -16.98
C TYR A 53 -2.28 -11.62 -16.67
N ASP A 54 -3.24 -11.62 -17.61
CA ASP A 54 -4.54 -12.28 -17.42
C ASP A 54 -4.39 -13.79 -17.23
N ARG A 55 -3.45 -14.42 -17.96
CA ARG A 55 -3.14 -15.85 -17.79
C ARG A 55 -2.59 -16.13 -16.39
N VAL A 56 -1.67 -15.31 -15.90
CA VAL A 56 -1.11 -15.47 -14.56
C VAL A 56 -2.20 -15.27 -13.51
N TYR A 57 -2.95 -14.17 -13.61
CA TYR A 57 -4.07 -13.84 -12.73
C TYR A 57 -5.08 -15.00 -12.65
N THR A 58 -5.59 -15.41 -13.82
CA THR A 58 -6.56 -16.51 -13.93
C THR A 58 -6.00 -17.83 -13.41
N SER A 59 -4.69 -18.09 -13.60
CA SER A 59 -4.07 -19.31 -13.09
C SER A 59 -4.03 -19.35 -11.56
N ILE A 60 -3.78 -18.21 -10.92
CA ILE A 60 -3.77 -18.07 -9.46
C ILE A 60 -5.18 -18.29 -8.94
N GLU A 61 -6.18 -17.60 -9.50
CA GLU A 61 -7.56 -17.75 -9.05
C GLU A 61 -8.10 -19.18 -9.22
N ARG A 62 -7.84 -19.81 -10.37
CA ARG A 62 -8.42 -21.14 -10.67
C ARG A 62 -7.71 -22.29 -9.96
N LYS A 63 -6.39 -22.21 -9.80
CA LYS A 63 -5.60 -23.33 -9.24
C LYS A 63 -5.29 -23.16 -7.75
N LEU A 64 -5.30 -21.93 -7.26
CA LEU A 64 -5.01 -21.59 -5.87
C LEU A 64 -6.27 -21.02 -5.22
N ASN A 65 -6.26 -19.75 -4.82
CA ASN A 65 -7.42 -19.05 -4.24
C ASN A 65 -7.23 -17.52 -4.28
N SER A 66 -8.30 -16.79 -3.94
CA SER A 66 -8.29 -15.32 -3.80
C SER A 66 -7.27 -14.83 -2.77
N ASP A 67 -7.11 -15.54 -1.64
CA ASP A 67 -6.16 -15.13 -0.58
C ASP A 67 -4.72 -15.10 -1.09
N THR A 68 -4.34 -15.99 -2.00
CA THR A 68 -3.00 -16.00 -2.60
C THR A 68 -2.79 -14.74 -3.43
N LEU A 69 -3.80 -14.33 -4.21
CA LEU A 69 -3.74 -13.10 -4.98
C LEU A 69 -3.65 -11.87 -4.07
N GLU A 70 -4.44 -11.82 -2.99
CA GLU A 70 -4.39 -10.76 -1.99
C GLU A 70 -3.02 -10.69 -1.31
N ASN A 71 -2.42 -11.83 -0.99
CA ASN A 71 -1.07 -11.91 -0.44
C ASN A 71 -0.04 -11.32 -1.41
N ILE A 72 -0.11 -11.66 -2.69
CA ILE A 72 0.82 -11.17 -3.72
C ILE A 72 0.64 -9.67 -3.92
N TYR A 73 -0.60 -9.19 -3.98
CA TYR A 73 -0.90 -7.77 -4.12
C TYR A 73 -0.39 -6.99 -2.90
N THR A 74 -0.61 -7.50 -1.68
CA THR A 74 -0.12 -6.88 -0.44
C THR A 74 1.41 -6.85 -0.38
N LEU A 75 2.10 -7.91 -0.83
CA LEU A 75 3.56 -7.92 -0.96
C LEU A 75 4.03 -6.87 -1.97
N TYR A 76 3.37 -6.75 -3.11
CA TYR A 76 3.69 -5.72 -4.10
C TYR A 76 3.57 -4.30 -3.51
N LEU A 77 2.53 -4.04 -2.70
CA LEU A 77 2.32 -2.77 -2.01
C LEU A 77 3.31 -2.51 -0.87
N SER A 78 4.04 -3.54 -0.41
CA SER A 78 4.99 -3.42 0.70
C SER A 78 6.24 -2.62 0.36
N GLU A 79 6.64 -2.58 -0.92
CA GLU A 79 7.87 -1.94 -1.40
C GLU A 79 9.15 -2.38 -0.65
N TYR A 80 9.16 -3.58 -0.06
CA TYR A 80 10.38 -4.15 0.48
C TYR A 80 11.36 -4.48 -0.64
N LYS A 81 12.65 -4.37 -0.36
CA LYS A 81 13.69 -4.82 -1.26
C LYS A 81 13.50 -6.31 -1.56
N ASP A 82 13.56 -6.67 -2.84
CA ASP A 82 13.40 -8.04 -3.35
C ASP A 82 12.00 -8.64 -3.11
N SER A 83 10.98 -7.80 -2.96
CA SER A 83 9.59 -8.23 -2.79
C SER A 83 9.06 -9.04 -3.99
N GLU A 84 9.49 -8.69 -5.20
CA GLU A 84 9.10 -9.33 -6.44
C GLU A 84 9.68 -10.75 -6.55
N ASP A 85 10.94 -10.92 -6.16
CA ASP A 85 11.60 -12.22 -6.11
C ASP A 85 10.92 -13.11 -5.04
N LEU A 86 10.58 -12.54 -3.89
CA LEU A 86 9.81 -13.24 -2.84
C LEU A 86 8.43 -13.67 -3.34
N ILE A 87 7.74 -12.86 -4.15
CA ILE A 87 6.46 -13.21 -4.78
C ILE A 87 6.63 -14.42 -5.71
N VAL A 88 7.68 -14.45 -6.53
CA VAL A 88 7.96 -15.57 -7.44
C VAL A 88 8.23 -16.86 -6.65
N GLU A 89 9.07 -16.78 -5.62
CA GLU A 89 9.35 -17.93 -4.74
C GLU A 89 8.09 -18.43 -4.03
N TYR A 90 7.27 -17.52 -3.51
CA TYR A 90 5.99 -17.83 -2.89
C TYR A 90 5.04 -18.53 -3.85
N LEU A 91 4.90 -18.02 -5.08
CA LEU A 91 4.07 -18.63 -6.11
C LEU A 91 4.57 -20.02 -6.51
N LYS A 92 5.89 -20.22 -6.64
CA LYS A 92 6.48 -21.54 -6.92
C LYS A 92 6.09 -22.56 -5.83
N LEU A 93 6.17 -22.16 -4.56
CA LEU A 93 5.73 -23.00 -3.44
C LEU A 93 4.23 -23.30 -3.51
N CYS A 94 3.40 -22.30 -3.78
CA CYS A 94 1.95 -22.48 -3.87
C CYS A 94 1.54 -23.40 -5.03
N PHE A 95 2.16 -23.27 -6.21
CA PHE A 95 1.88 -24.17 -7.33
C PHE A 95 2.41 -25.59 -7.13
N THR A 96 3.48 -25.76 -6.34
CA THR A 96 4.09 -27.08 -6.09
C THR A 96 3.34 -27.86 -5.01
N TYR A 97 2.99 -27.21 -3.90
CA TYR A 97 2.44 -27.86 -2.71
C TYR A 97 0.96 -27.51 -2.45
N GLY A 98 0.38 -26.63 -3.27
CA GLY A 98 -0.97 -26.11 -3.09
C GLY A 98 -1.06 -25.06 -1.96
N ILE A 99 -2.27 -24.54 -1.77
CA ILE A 99 -2.57 -23.46 -0.79
C ILE A 99 -2.23 -23.81 0.66
N LYS A 100 -2.14 -25.10 1.01
CA LYS A 100 -1.81 -25.55 2.38
C LYS A 100 -0.38 -25.20 2.78
N VAL A 101 0.49 -24.85 1.83
CA VAL A 101 1.85 -24.38 2.10
C VAL A 101 1.87 -23.14 3.00
N ASN A 102 0.81 -22.33 2.99
CA ASN A 102 0.65 -21.18 3.89
C ASN A 102 0.65 -21.58 5.38
N LEU A 103 0.40 -22.85 5.72
CA LEU A 103 0.46 -23.38 7.09
C LEU A 103 1.89 -23.80 7.51
N ALA A 104 2.82 -23.91 6.56
CA ALA A 104 4.19 -24.34 6.82
C ALA A 104 5.02 -23.20 7.46
N LYS A 105 4.77 -22.92 8.74
CA LYS A 105 5.47 -21.87 9.52
C LYS A 105 6.93 -22.21 9.87
N ASN A 106 7.45 -23.30 9.35
CA ASN A 106 8.86 -23.67 9.37
C ASN A 106 9.58 -23.31 8.05
N ASN A 107 8.85 -22.86 7.02
CA ASN A 107 9.44 -22.41 5.76
C ASN A 107 9.71 -20.90 5.82
N ASP A 108 10.97 -20.51 5.63
CA ASP A 108 11.42 -19.11 5.73
C ASP A 108 10.70 -18.18 4.74
N ILE A 109 10.37 -18.66 3.54
CA ILE A 109 9.66 -17.86 2.51
C ILE A 109 8.25 -17.56 3.02
N ILE A 110 7.53 -18.57 3.50
CA ILE A 110 6.16 -18.39 4.02
C ILE A 110 6.16 -17.45 5.23
N MET A 111 7.10 -17.63 6.16
CA MET A 111 7.23 -16.73 7.31
C MET A 111 7.51 -15.28 6.92
N LYS A 112 8.35 -15.06 5.90
CA LYS A 112 8.63 -13.70 5.37
C LYS A 112 7.38 -13.09 4.75
N VAL A 113 6.65 -13.86 3.93
CA VAL A 113 5.40 -13.43 3.30
C VAL A 113 4.38 -13.01 4.35
N ASP A 114 4.10 -13.87 5.35
CA ASP A 114 3.18 -13.55 6.43
C ASP A 114 3.57 -12.28 7.17
N LYS A 115 4.86 -12.14 7.49
CA LYS A 115 5.40 -10.98 8.22
C LYS A 115 5.19 -9.68 7.45
N TYR A 116 5.44 -9.67 6.14
CA TYR A 116 5.26 -8.47 5.32
C TYR A 116 3.79 -8.14 5.12
N ASN A 117 2.95 -9.14 4.83
CA ASN A 117 1.51 -8.93 4.70
C ASN A 117 0.89 -8.39 5.99
N GLN A 118 1.30 -8.95 7.13
CA GLN A 118 0.85 -8.49 8.44
C GLN A 118 1.27 -7.04 8.70
N ARG A 119 2.48 -6.63 8.31
CA ARG A 119 2.95 -5.24 8.49
C ARG A 119 2.16 -4.24 7.64
N VAL A 120 1.97 -4.53 6.36
CA VAL A 120 1.19 -3.67 5.45
C VAL A 120 -0.26 -3.58 5.93
N SER A 121 -0.88 -4.71 6.25
CA SER A 121 -2.27 -4.77 6.71
C SER A 121 -2.48 -4.03 8.04
N TYR A 122 -1.56 -4.19 9.00
CA TYR A 122 -1.63 -3.44 10.26
C TYR A 122 -1.44 -1.95 10.07
N GLU A 123 -0.54 -1.54 9.17
CA GLU A 123 -0.38 -0.13 8.86
C GLU A 123 -1.66 0.43 8.22
N ALA A 124 -2.20 -0.21 7.18
CA ALA A 124 -3.46 0.19 6.56
C ALA A 124 -4.60 0.29 7.59
N HIS A 125 -4.73 -0.69 8.49
CA HIS A 125 -5.71 -0.65 9.57
C HIS A 125 -5.51 0.54 10.51
N ARG A 126 -4.26 0.89 10.87
CA ARG A 126 -3.97 2.07 11.71
C ARG A 126 -4.37 3.36 11.00
N PHE A 127 -4.11 3.48 9.70
CA PHE A 127 -4.44 4.69 8.95
C PHE A 127 -5.94 4.94 8.82
N LYS A 128 -6.79 3.91 8.90
CA LYS A 128 -8.25 4.10 9.07
C LYS A 128 -8.59 5.00 10.27
N GLY A 129 -7.78 4.96 11.34
CA GLY A 129 -7.95 5.78 12.53
C GLY A 129 -7.01 6.99 12.63
N PHE A 130 -5.95 7.08 11.83
CA PHE A 130 -4.96 8.18 11.90
C PHE A 130 -5.19 9.27 10.87
N VAL A 131 -5.91 9.01 9.78
CA VAL A 131 -6.25 10.04 8.80
C VAL A 131 -7.03 11.16 9.51
N ARG A 132 -6.56 12.40 9.34
CA ARG A 132 -7.21 13.61 9.85
C ARG A 132 -7.61 14.47 8.66
N PHE A 133 -8.91 14.67 8.51
CA PHE A 133 -9.44 15.52 7.47
C PHE A 133 -9.47 16.97 7.92
N LYS A 134 -9.06 17.83 7.00
CA LYS A 134 -9.23 19.26 7.04
C LYS A 134 -10.20 19.66 5.94
N GLU A 135 -11.18 20.48 6.27
CA GLU A 135 -12.09 21.04 5.28
C GLU A 135 -11.35 22.10 4.43
N ILE A 136 -11.44 21.98 3.11
CA ILE A 136 -10.81 22.90 2.14
C ILE A 136 -11.84 23.62 1.25
N GLY A 137 -13.12 23.30 1.41
CA GLY A 137 -14.24 23.89 0.70
C GLY A 137 -15.54 23.18 1.08
N ALA A 138 -16.66 23.63 0.52
CA ALA A 138 -17.97 23.05 0.82
C ALA A 138 -18.00 21.53 0.58
N LEU A 139 -18.21 20.75 1.65
CA LEU A 139 -18.23 19.29 1.63
C LEU A 139 -17.00 18.66 0.95
N THR A 140 -15.85 19.33 1.02
CA THR A 140 -14.61 18.87 0.38
C THR A 140 -13.49 18.86 1.40
N TYR A 141 -12.89 17.69 1.59
CA TYR A 141 -11.93 17.44 2.64
C TYR A 141 -10.58 16.99 2.08
N TYR A 142 -9.51 17.37 2.76
CA TYR A 142 -8.16 16.98 2.44
C TYR A 142 -7.49 16.39 3.68
N ALA A 143 -6.76 15.30 3.50
CA ALA A 143 -5.90 14.71 4.52
C ALA A 143 -4.54 14.39 3.92
N SER A 144 -3.48 14.69 4.65
CA SER A 144 -2.12 14.31 4.30
C SER A 144 -1.63 13.17 5.19
N ILE A 145 -0.93 12.20 4.59
CA ILE A 145 -0.36 11.04 5.27
C ILE A 145 1.05 10.74 4.75
N ASP A 146 1.84 10.04 5.56
CA ASP A 146 3.18 9.56 5.21
C ASP A 146 3.35 8.10 5.71
N PRO A 147 2.77 7.12 5.01
CA PRO A 147 2.84 5.70 5.38
C PRO A 147 4.16 5.05 4.91
N ASP A 148 4.61 4.04 5.66
CA ASP A 148 5.79 3.25 5.31
C ASP A 148 5.59 2.52 3.96
N HIS A 149 4.42 1.89 3.77
CA HIS A 149 4.05 1.07 2.61
C HIS A 149 2.98 1.77 1.75
N ASN A 150 2.77 1.32 0.50
CA ASN A 150 1.74 1.88 -0.38
C ASN A 150 0.35 1.38 0.01
N ILE A 151 -0.27 2.04 0.98
CA ILE A 151 -1.53 1.59 1.57
C ILE A 151 -2.77 2.24 0.94
N LEU A 152 -2.63 3.22 0.03
CA LEU A 152 -3.78 3.91 -0.55
C LEU A 152 -4.80 2.95 -1.18
N PRO A 153 -4.39 1.93 -1.96
CA PRO A 153 -5.33 0.94 -2.50
C PRO A 153 -6.12 0.18 -1.43
N LEU A 154 -5.57 0.04 -0.22
CA LEU A 154 -6.22 -0.64 0.91
C LEU A 154 -7.15 0.29 1.71
N LEU A 155 -7.00 1.61 1.56
CA LEU A 155 -7.79 2.63 2.25
C LEU A 155 -9.01 3.09 1.44
N ILE A 156 -8.93 2.99 0.11
CA ILE A 156 -9.92 3.58 -0.82
C ILE A 156 -11.36 3.15 -0.54
N ASN A 157 -11.59 1.85 -0.36
CA ASN A 157 -12.93 1.30 -0.08
C ASN A 157 -13.45 1.71 1.30
N HIS A 158 -12.57 1.85 2.29
CA HIS A 158 -12.96 2.25 3.63
C HIS A 158 -13.47 3.69 3.68
N PHE A 159 -12.72 4.62 3.07
CA PHE A 159 -13.08 6.03 3.12
C PHE A 159 -14.20 6.39 2.16
N SER A 160 -14.27 5.81 0.96
CA SER A 160 -15.42 5.99 0.05
C SER A 160 -16.74 5.56 0.70
N ALA A 161 -16.77 4.44 1.43
CA ALA A 161 -17.96 4.02 2.16
C ALA A 161 -18.32 4.98 3.32
N ARG A 162 -17.31 5.47 4.06
CA ARG A 162 -17.51 6.30 5.26
C ARG A 162 -17.84 7.77 4.96
N PHE A 163 -17.30 8.31 3.87
CA PHE A 163 -17.45 9.71 3.43
C PHE A 163 -18.28 9.79 2.14
N SER A 164 -19.26 8.90 1.97
CA SER A 164 -20.02 8.76 0.71
C SER A 164 -20.80 10.01 0.28
N ASP A 165 -21.11 10.92 1.21
CA ASP A 165 -21.80 12.19 0.98
C ASP A 165 -20.85 13.38 0.78
N GLN A 166 -19.53 13.16 0.84
CA GLN A 166 -18.49 14.18 0.91
C GLN A 166 -17.38 13.92 -0.11
N ASN A 167 -16.83 14.97 -0.70
CA ASN A 167 -15.64 14.84 -1.54
C ASN A 167 -14.43 14.74 -0.61
N PHE A 168 -13.46 13.89 -0.96
CA PHE A 168 -12.23 13.84 -0.18
C PHE A 168 -10.99 13.57 -1.03
N ILE A 169 -9.87 14.04 -0.49
CA ILE A 169 -8.53 13.77 -0.99
C ILE A 169 -7.71 13.20 0.17
N ILE A 170 -7.13 12.02 -0.02
CA ILE A 170 -6.13 11.45 0.91
C ILE A 170 -4.80 11.36 0.16
N HIS A 171 -3.85 12.18 0.56
CA HIS A 171 -2.57 12.35 -0.12
C HIS A 171 -1.45 11.62 0.63
N ASP A 172 -0.83 10.64 -0.03
CA ASP A 172 0.46 10.07 0.39
C ASP A 172 1.60 10.98 -0.09
N ILE A 173 2.09 11.80 0.84
CA ILE A 173 3.13 12.80 0.56
C ILE A 173 4.40 12.13 0.05
N LYS A 174 4.77 10.96 0.57
CA LYS A 174 6.04 10.32 0.23
C LYS A 174 6.07 9.86 -1.22
N ARG A 175 4.95 9.31 -1.68
CA ARG A 175 4.79 8.74 -3.03
C ARG A 175 4.23 9.71 -4.06
N GLU A 176 3.78 10.89 -3.63
CA GLU A 176 3.17 11.91 -4.49
C GLU A 176 1.97 11.36 -5.28
N ILE A 177 1.14 10.59 -4.58
CA ILE A 177 -0.12 10.03 -5.09
C ILE A 177 -1.23 10.32 -4.10
N ALA A 178 -2.46 10.44 -4.59
CA ALA A 178 -3.61 10.69 -3.75
C ALA A 178 -4.83 9.87 -4.18
N ILE A 179 -5.64 9.47 -3.21
CA ILE A 179 -7.02 9.05 -3.47
C ILE A 179 -7.82 10.32 -3.70
N PHE A 180 -8.48 10.39 -4.86
CA PHE A 180 -9.47 11.40 -5.19
C PHE A 180 -10.86 10.76 -5.21
N TYR A 181 -11.80 11.31 -4.45
CA TYR A 181 -13.18 10.82 -4.40
C TYR A 181 -14.19 11.96 -4.60
N ASP A 182 -15.11 11.76 -5.54
CA ASP A 182 -16.10 12.74 -5.97
C ASP A 182 -17.56 12.35 -5.62
N LYS A 183 -17.74 11.47 -4.62
CA LYS A 183 -19.01 10.84 -4.19
C LYS A 183 -19.52 9.72 -5.11
N LYS A 184 -18.94 9.55 -6.29
CA LYS A 184 -19.32 8.48 -7.23
C LYS A 184 -18.19 7.49 -7.39
N GLU A 185 -17.01 8.00 -7.73
CA GLU A 185 -15.85 7.20 -8.06
C GLU A 185 -14.66 7.59 -7.18
N ALA A 186 -13.88 6.58 -6.80
CA ALA A 186 -12.65 6.75 -6.07
C ALA A 186 -11.51 6.28 -6.96
N THR A 187 -10.57 7.18 -7.26
CA THR A 187 -9.41 6.88 -8.12
C THR A 187 -8.13 7.31 -7.44
N ILE A 188 -7.04 6.58 -7.69
CA ILE A 188 -5.70 6.99 -7.26
C ILE A 188 -5.05 7.71 -8.42
N ILE A 189 -4.56 8.93 -8.18
CA ILE A 189 -3.91 9.78 -9.18
C ILE A 189 -2.57 10.29 -8.65
N ASP A 190 -1.67 10.65 -9.56
CA ASP A 190 -0.47 11.40 -9.22
C ASP A 190 -0.88 12.78 -8.67
N PHE A 191 -0.26 13.16 -7.56
CA PHE A 191 -0.58 14.39 -6.85
C PHE A 191 0.67 14.94 -6.16
N SER A 192 1.13 16.10 -6.65
CA SER A 192 2.42 16.65 -6.23
C SER A 192 2.41 17.15 -4.77
N LYS A 193 3.58 17.09 -4.11
CA LYS A 193 3.80 17.72 -2.80
C LYS A 193 3.43 19.19 -2.78
N GLU A 194 3.72 19.91 -3.87
CA GLU A 194 3.44 21.34 -3.99
C GLU A 194 1.94 21.62 -3.96
N ASP A 195 1.14 20.82 -4.68
CA ASP A 195 -0.31 20.97 -4.68
C ASP A 195 -0.92 20.57 -3.34
N GLY A 196 -0.41 19.51 -2.71
CA GLY A 196 -0.78 19.15 -1.34
C GLY A 196 -0.51 20.27 -0.34
N LEU A 197 0.63 20.95 -0.45
CA LEU A 197 0.99 22.07 0.42
C LEU A 197 0.07 23.28 0.22
N LYS A 198 -0.38 23.54 -1.03
CA LYS A 198 -1.38 24.59 -1.30
C LYS A 198 -2.68 24.29 -0.55
N LEU A 199 -3.17 23.05 -0.63
CA LEU A 199 -4.39 22.63 0.07
C LEU A 199 -4.24 22.67 1.59
N GLU A 200 -3.09 22.26 2.12
CA GLU A 200 -2.80 22.29 3.56
C GLU A 200 -2.73 23.72 4.10
N ASN A 201 -2.33 24.70 3.28
CA ASN A 201 -2.26 26.11 3.66
C ASN A 201 -3.56 26.90 3.45
N LEU A 202 -4.58 26.31 2.81
CA LEU A 202 -5.89 26.97 2.65
C LEU A 202 -6.49 27.28 4.02
N LYS A 203 -6.75 28.55 4.29
CA LYS A 203 -7.45 28.97 5.51
C LYS A 203 -8.94 28.94 5.23
N VAL A 204 -9.59 27.86 5.65
CA VAL A 204 -11.05 27.77 5.71
C VAL A 204 -11.44 27.93 7.18
N ASP A 205 -12.40 28.80 7.46
CA ASP A 205 -13.04 28.89 8.79
C ASP A 205 -13.84 27.61 9.02
N SER A 206 -13.14 26.57 9.45
CA SER A 206 -13.70 25.26 9.72
C SER A 206 -13.41 24.87 11.16
N ASP A 207 -14.47 24.55 11.91
CA ASP A 207 -14.35 24.09 13.28
C ASP A 207 -13.99 22.59 13.38
N PHE A 208 -13.81 21.88 12.26
CA PHE A 208 -13.51 20.44 12.26
C PHE A 208 -12.29 20.06 13.10
N GLU A 209 -11.20 20.84 13.02
CA GLU A 209 -10.00 20.60 13.84
C GLU A 209 -10.30 20.79 15.33
N LYS A 210 -11.09 21.83 15.68
CA LYS A 210 -11.49 22.08 17.07
C LYS A 210 -12.38 20.96 17.59
N LEU A 211 -13.36 20.50 16.80
CA LEU A 211 -14.22 19.37 17.13
C LEU A 211 -13.41 18.11 17.41
N TRP A 212 -12.39 17.83 16.59
CA TRP A 212 -11.50 16.70 16.81
C TRP A 212 -10.71 16.82 18.12
N LYS A 213 -10.13 17.99 18.40
CA LYS A 213 -9.41 18.24 19.67
C LYS A 213 -10.33 18.10 20.88
N THR A 214 -11.55 18.63 20.81
CA THR A 214 -12.56 18.48 21.86
C THR A 214 -12.92 17.02 22.09
N PHE A 215 -13.17 16.26 21.02
CA PHE A 215 -13.42 14.82 21.12
C PHE A 215 -12.25 14.09 21.79
N TYR A 216 -11.02 14.31 21.32
CA TYR A 216 -9.82 13.69 21.89
C TYR A 216 -9.67 13.97 23.39
N ASN A 217 -9.82 15.23 23.79
CA ASN A 217 -9.71 15.64 25.19
C ASN A 217 -10.83 15.04 26.05
N SER A 218 -12.05 14.93 25.52
CA SER A 218 -13.21 14.38 26.27
C SER A 218 -13.11 12.88 26.55
N VAL A 219 -12.48 12.12 25.66
CA VAL A 219 -12.33 10.66 25.79
C VAL A 219 -11.05 10.29 26.55
N ASN A 220 -10.06 11.18 26.59
CA ASN A 220 -8.82 10.94 27.28
C ASN A 220 -9.00 11.02 28.80
N ILE A 221 -8.56 9.99 29.51
CA ILE A 221 -8.59 9.92 30.98
C ILE A 221 -7.17 10.15 31.48
N GLU A 222 -6.91 11.29 32.12
CA GLU A 222 -5.56 11.71 32.51
C GLU A 222 -4.86 10.70 33.42
N GLU A 223 -5.60 10.07 34.33
CA GLU A 223 -5.10 9.07 35.27
C GLU A 223 -4.67 7.76 34.58
N ARG A 224 -5.15 7.51 33.36
CA ARG A 224 -4.81 6.32 32.55
C ARG A 224 -3.68 6.60 31.55
N LYS A 225 -3.02 7.76 31.63
CA LYS A 225 -1.96 8.15 30.70
C LYS A 225 -0.79 7.16 30.75
N ASN A 226 -0.61 6.42 29.65
CA ASN A 226 0.54 5.52 29.46
C ASN A 226 1.24 5.85 28.14
N GLU A 227 2.32 6.63 28.23
CA GLU A 227 3.04 7.12 27.05
C GLU A 227 3.75 6.01 26.28
N LYS A 228 4.23 4.96 26.97
CA LYS A 228 4.89 3.82 26.33
C LYS A 228 3.89 3.07 25.45
N LEU A 229 2.72 2.77 26.00
CA LEU A 229 1.63 2.11 25.28
C LEU A 229 1.11 2.98 24.13
N ARG A 230 0.95 4.29 24.36
CA ARG A 230 0.58 5.24 23.30
C ARG A 230 1.55 5.20 22.13
N ARG A 231 2.87 5.23 22.39
CA ARG A 231 3.89 5.15 21.32
C ARG A 231 3.90 3.81 20.59
N GLN A 232 3.52 2.72 21.26
CA GLN A 232 3.41 1.40 20.64
C GLN A 232 2.23 1.32 19.66
N HIS A 233 1.07 1.85 20.05
CA HIS A 233 -0.13 1.85 19.20
C HIS A 233 -0.12 2.97 18.16
N MET A 234 0.42 4.14 18.50
CA MET A 234 0.51 5.33 17.66
C MET A 234 1.98 5.80 17.59
N PRO A 235 2.78 5.21 16.68
CA PRO A 235 4.18 5.58 16.52
C PRO A 235 4.38 7.07 16.23
N LYS A 236 5.43 7.66 16.83
CA LYS A 236 5.72 9.11 16.74
C LYS A 236 5.87 9.64 15.32
N ARG A 237 6.34 8.82 14.39
CA ARG A 237 6.53 9.21 12.97
C ARG A 237 5.25 9.71 12.30
N TYR A 238 4.07 9.27 12.75
CA TYR A 238 2.80 9.72 12.18
C TYR A 238 2.23 10.98 12.86
N TRP A 239 2.83 11.44 13.96
CA TRP A 239 2.27 12.53 14.76
C TRP A 239 2.31 13.88 14.04
N SER A 240 3.17 14.04 13.03
CA SER A 240 3.21 15.21 12.15
C SER A 240 1.87 15.49 11.43
N HIS A 241 1.04 14.45 11.25
CA HIS A 241 -0.28 14.56 10.61
C HIS A 241 -1.44 14.55 11.61
N LEU A 242 -1.17 14.47 12.91
CA LEU A 242 -2.18 14.41 13.97
C LEU A 242 -2.33 15.76 14.67
N THR A 243 -3.45 16.43 14.43
CA THR A 243 -3.77 17.76 14.98
C THR A 243 -3.83 17.80 16.52
N GLU A 244 -4.17 16.68 17.16
CA GLU A 244 -4.32 16.56 18.61
C GLU A 244 -3.00 16.33 19.36
N VAL A 245 -1.91 16.06 18.64
CA VAL A 245 -0.59 15.82 19.22
C VAL A 245 0.42 16.91 18.85
N LYS A 246 0.02 17.85 17.99
CA LYS A 246 0.71 19.11 17.72
C LYS A 246 0.44 20.10 18.85
#